data_AF-A0A1Y0MEX9-F1
#
_entry.id   AF-A0A1Y0MEX9-F1
#
_cell.length_a   1.000
_cell.length_b   1.000
_cell.length_c   1.000
_cell.angle_alpha   90.00
_cell.angle_beta   90.00
_cell.angle_gamma   90.00
#
_symmetry.space_group_name_H-M   'P 1'
#
loop_
_entity.id
_entity.type
_entity.pdbx_description
1 polymer ?
#
loop_
_entity_poly.entity_id
_entity_poly.type
_entity_poly.pdbx_seq_one_letter_code
_entity_poly.pdbx_strand_id
1 'polypeptide(L)'
;METTDKFQPFNNIGLCFSGGGYRATFFALGIVSYLDNIAYDGQSLLSKVKALSSVSGGTLLAVAYAKAVQADDYNFKTFFKTFYNTFTPDNDKLLETAISKLEDDAVWENTTKKRSLINAFALTYAEMPVFSGSFEYFEESKIKQLEQVCFNATDFSFGLTYRFQNSGDFGNKPLNNSVVKDLSHQIKLGDVIASSSCFPVGFEPLVFPDDYFENHQSVDYKNLKGLERFIDGVGIMDGGIADNQGIGSMMLIDNRLTRKDKGLDLIMVNDVGSYKMKPWQQDTNAIGKNSTVKNLINKALQYFTIKPLYWILLLIGLLLLVLNDIDLIWSKSYTSLNIIGGAIFGVGLLLTVFGLVASVIKTSVLGRIKRLFKKNVPEPLLDDILTFQKLDISLVQRMLTDRLTSAMTMINDVFLKQMRRLNYDLFYSKSSLNNRRITTTVYKLNGQETPYSKNTTNSKIPKASKSLESVCLTASETPTTLWWDKTDIAKNRMETLIACGQFTACYELMDYILELKKGENSIIEDFTEIDKLYKTLKKDWKAFNDKPLWLVDELK
;
A
#
# COMPACT_ATOMS: atom_id res chain seq x y z
N MET A 1 -12.80 25.56 43.04
CA MET A 1 -13.41 26.19 41.85
C MET A 1 -12.81 25.48 40.66
N GLU A 2 -13.45 24.41 40.19
CA GLU A 2 -13.11 23.80 38.90
C GLU A 2 -13.57 24.78 37.83
N THR A 3 -12.63 25.33 37.07
CA THR A 3 -12.95 26.00 35.81
C THR A 3 -13.47 24.92 34.87
N THR A 4 -14.79 24.85 34.72
CA THR A 4 -15.41 24.13 33.60
C THR A 4 -14.96 24.83 32.33
N ASP A 5 -13.85 24.37 31.75
CA ASP A 5 -13.38 24.90 30.47
C ASP A 5 -14.48 24.72 29.42
N LYS A 6 -14.86 25.84 28.84
CA LYS A 6 -15.98 25.94 27.90
C LYS A 6 -15.58 25.25 26.60
N PHE A 7 -16.43 24.36 26.10
CA PHE A 7 -16.13 23.64 24.87
C PHE A 7 -16.18 24.58 23.66
N GLN A 8 -15.08 24.63 22.89
CA GLN A 8 -14.93 25.46 21.69
C GLN A 8 -14.57 24.57 20.49
N PRO A 9 -15.52 24.22 19.61
CA PRO A 9 -15.41 23.06 18.71
C PRO A 9 -14.33 23.15 17.61
N PHE A 10 -13.69 24.30 17.39
CA PHE A 10 -12.84 24.53 16.22
C PHE A 10 -11.44 25.10 16.54
N ASN A 11 -11.02 25.11 17.82
CA ASN A 11 -9.74 25.72 18.19
C ASN A 11 -8.52 24.79 17.99
N ASN A 12 -8.68 23.49 18.26
CA ASN A 12 -7.64 22.47 18.08
C ASN A 12 -8.14 21.33 17.21
N ILE A 13 -7.78 21.36 15.91
CA ILE A 13 -8.27 20.38 14.94
C ILE A 13 -7.21 19.30 14.68
N GLY A 14 -7.64 18.04 14.71
CA GLY A 14 -6.86 16.89 14.25
C GLY A 14 -7.37 16.38 12.91
N LEU A 15 -6.49 16.21 11.93
CA LEU A 15 -6.83 15.61 10.64
C LEU A 15 -6.25 14.20 10.52
N CYS A 16 -7.09 13.25 10.10
CA CYS A 16 -6.65 11.90 9.75
C CYS A 16 -6.76 11.68 8.24
N PHE A 17 -5.67 11.34 7.55
CA PHE A 17 -5.68 11.05 6.12
C PHE A 17 -5.48 9.55 5.88
N SER A 18 -6.52 8.90 5.38
CA SER A 18 -6.50 7.47 5.11
C SER A 18 -5.57 7.06 3.97
N GLY A 19 -5.28 5.76 3.89
CA GLY A 19 -4.60 5.15 2.74
C GLY A 19 -5.50 4.98 1.53
N GLY A 20 -4.92 5.10 0.33
CA GLY A 20 -5.64 4.93 -0.94
C GLY A 20 -4.94 5.47 -2.20
N GLY A 21 -3.60 5.58 -2.21
CA GLY A 21 -2.85 6.15 -3.34
C GLY A 21 -3.26 7.59 -3.65
N TYR A 22 -3.18 8.00 -4.91
CA TYR A 22 -3.59 9.34 -5.37
C TYR A 22 -5.05 9.66 -5.05
N ARG A 23 -5.94 8.67 -4.99
CA ARG A 23 -7.31 8.90 -4.50
C ARG A 23 -7.31 9.54 -3.11
N ALA A 24 -6.49 9.03 -2.19
CA ALA A 24 -6.37 9.61 -0.85
C ALA A 24 -5.69 10.98 -0.88
N THR A 25 -4.59 11.09 -1.65
CA THR A 25 -3.79 12.31 -1.75
C THR A 25 -4.63 13.52 -2.19
N PHE A 26 -5.37 13.39 -3.30
CA PHE A 26 -6.11 14.51 -3.89
C PHE A 26 -7.45 14.78 -3.22
N PHE A 27 -8.10 13.76 -2.65
CA PHE A 27 -9.27 13.98 -1.79
C PHE A 27 -8.88 14.77 -0.53
N ALA A 28 -7.77 14.39 0.12
CA ALA A 28 -7.25 15.13 1.27
C ALA A 28 -6.81 16.55 0.89
N LEU A 29 -6.24 16.77 -0.32
CA LEU A 29 -5.87 18.10 -0.79
C LEU A 29 -7.12 18.99 -0.92
N GLY A 30 -8.22 18.40 -1.40
CA GLY A 30 -9.53 19.04 -1.42
C GLY A 30 -9.98 19.52 -0.04
N ILE A 31 -9.92 18.63 0.97
CA ILE A 31 -10.30 18.98 2.35
C ILE A 31 -9.44 20.11 2.90
N VAL A 32 -8.11 19.97 2.82
CA VAL A 32 -7.18 20.99 3.34
C VAL A 32 -7.40 22.33 2.63
N SER A 33 -7.63 22.31 1.31
CA SER A 33 -7.93 23.53 0.55
C SER A 33 -9.24 24.20 0.95
N TYR A 34 -10.24 23.42 1.33
CA TYR A 34 -11.51 23.97 1.78
C TYR A 34 -11.40 24.54 3.20
N LEU A 35 -10.64 23.90 4.08
CA LEU A 35 -10.35 24.41 5.42
C LEU A 35 -9.56 25.73 5.38
N ASP A 36 -8.70 25.93 4.37
CA ASP A 36 -8.03 27.21 4.17
C ASP A 36 -9.00 28.30 3.68
N ASN A 37 -9.93 27.93 2.80
CA ASN A 37 -10.91 28.84 2.19
C ASN A 37 -11.94 29.42 3.19
N ILE A 38 -12.27 28.68 4.24
CA ILE A 38 -13.26 29.09 5.24
C ILE A 38 -12.61 29.58 6.53
N ALA A 39 -13.25 30.54 7.19
CA ALA A 39 -12.74 31.14 8.41
C ALA A 39 -13.63 30.86 9.62
N TYR A 40 -13.00 30.71 10.78
CA TYR A 40 -13.62 30.68 12.10
C TYR A 40 -12.84 31.61 13.03
N ASP A 41 -13.53 32.52 13.70
CA ASP A 41 -12.92 33.50 14.60
C ASP A 41 -11.80 34.33 13.91
N GLY A 42 -12.11 34.83 12.71
CA GLY A 42 -11.23 35.70 11.93
C GLY A 42 -10.01 35.03 11.27
N GLN A 43 -9.79 33.73 11.46
CA GLN A 43 -8.66 32.98 10.90
C GLN A 43 -9.16 31.81 10.04
N SER A 44 -8.34 31.35 9.07
CA SER A 44 -8.70 30.16 8.30
C SER A 44 -8.83 28.95 9.22
N LEU A 45 -9.78 28.06 8.95
CA LEU A 45 -9.97 26.87 9.78
C LEU A 45 -8.74 25.95 9.71
N LEU A 46 -8.01 25.98 8.60
CA LEU A 46 -6.74 25.28 8.45
C LEU A 46 -5.67 25.73 9.46
N SER A 47 -5.63 27.02 9.84
CA SER A 47 -4.69 27.53 10.86
C SER A 47 -4.89 26.93 12.25
N LYS A 48 -6.09 26.39 12.51
CA LYS A 48 -6.48 25.72 13.76
C LYS A 48 -6.12 24.23 13.77
N VAL A 49 -5.58 23.68 12.66
CA VAL A 49 -5.10 22.30 12.61
C VAL A 49 -3.79 22.17 13.37
N LYS A 50 -3.82 21.38 14.45
CA LYS A 50 -2.68 21.13 15.35
C LYS A 50 -2.12 19.73 15.25
N ALA A 51 -2.93 18.78 14.80
CA ALA A 51 -2.53 17.37 14.72
C ALA A 51 -2.81 16.78 13.35
N LEU A 52 -1.88 15.96 12.87
CA LEU A 52 -2.01 15.22 11.63
C LEU A 52 -1.61 13.76 11.84
N SER A 53 -2.48 12.83 11.42
CA SER A 53 -2.19 11.40 11.33
C SER A 53 -2.45 10.93 9.90
N SER A 54 -1.54 10.20 9.27
CA SER A 54 -1.72 9.77 7.88
C SER A 54 -1.24 8.37 7.59
N VAL A 55 -1.68 7.83 6.46
CA VAL A 55 -1.39 6.47 6.01
C VAL A 55 -1.28 6.44 4.48
N SER A 56 -0.29 5.71 3.95
CA SER A 56 -0.15 5.39 2.52
C SER A 56 -0.32 6.61 1.61
N GLY A 57 -1.22 6.57 0.62
CA GLY A 57 -1.55 7.72 -0.24
C GLY A 57 -1.80 9.05 0.49
N GLY A 58 -2.43 9.01 1.68
CA GLY A 58 -2.65 10.20 2.51
C GLY A 58 -1.34 10.79 3.06
N THR A 59 -0.31 9.97 3.23
CA THR A 59 1.02 10.38 3.70
C THR A 59 1.75 11.28 2.70
N LEU A 60 1.49 11.15 1.39
CA LEU A 60 2.08 12.05 0.39
C LEU A 60 1.68 13.51 0.70
N LEU A 61 0.38 13.80 0.78
CA LEU A 61 -0.07 15.14 1.12
C LEU A 61 0.37 15.54 2.53
N ALA A 62 0.23 14.64 3.50
CA ALA A 62 0.58 14.88 4.89
C ALA A 62 2.01 15.40 5.05
N VAL A 63 2.98 14.72 4.44
CA VAL A 63 4.40 15.07 4.52
C VAL A 63 4.67 16.38 3.79
N ALA A 64 4.15 16.56 2.58
CA ALA A 64 4.34 17.81 1.83
C ALA A 64 3.74 19.02 2.55
N TYR A 65 2.51 18.88 3.07
CA TYR A 65 1.85 19.94 3.82
C TYR A 65 2.59 20.22 5.13
N ALA A 66 2.93 19.18 5.90
CA ALA A 66 3.63 19.33 7.16
C ALA A 66 5.00 19.99 7.00
N LYS A 67 5.73 19.66 5.92
CA LYS A 67 6.98 20.33 5.55
C LYS A 67 6.73 21.79 5.16
N ALA A 68 5.77 22.06 4.29
CA ALA A 68 5.52 23.39 3.77
C ALA A 68 5.17 24.40 4.87
N VAL A 69 4.35 24.01 5.85
CA VAL A 69 3.95 24.90 6.97
C VAL A 69 5.10 25.25 7.93
N GLN A 70 6.28 24.63 7.78
CA GLN A 70 7.48 25.00 8.55
C GLN A 70 8.21 26.20 7.93
N ALA A 71 7.97 26.53 6.66
CA ALA A 71 8.62 27.67 6.01
C ALA A 71 8.16 29.01 6.62
N ASP A 72 9.06 29.99 6.75
CA ASP A 72 8.73 31.32 7.29
C ASP A 72 7.77 32.10 6.37
N ASP A 73 7.90 31.89 5.06
CA ASP A 73 7.11 32.52 4.00
C ASP A 73 5.93 31.64 3.53
N TYR A 74 5.51 30.69 4.37
CA TYR A 74 4.45 29.74 4.02
C TYR A 74 3.17 30.46 3.57
N ASN A 75 2.70 30.08 2.36
CA ASN A 75 1.41 30.49 1.83
C ASN A 75 0.67 29.28 1.26
N PHE A 76 -0.58 29.06 1.71
CA PHE A 76 -1.35 27.90 1.29
C PHE A 76 -1.61 27.86 -0.21
N LYS A 77 -1.92 28.98 -0.86
CA LYS A 77 -2.20 29.02 -2.31
C LYS A 77 -0.96 28.68 -3.13
N THR A 78 0.20 29.21 -2.73
CA THR A 78 1.48 28.83 -3.37
C THR A 78 1.75 27.34 -3.19
N PHE A 79 1.60 26.81 -1.98
CA PHE A 79 1.73 25.38 -1.70
C PHE A 79 0.77 24.54 -2.56
N PHE A 80 -0.50 24.91 -2.63
CA PHE A 80 -1.51 24.23 -3.43
C PHE A 80 -1.09 24.18 -4.90
N LYS A 81 -0.69 25.32 -5.49
CA LYS A 81 -0.25 25.38 -6.89
C LYS A 81 0.98 24.52 -7.14
N THR A 82 1.99 24.59 -6.27
CA THR A 82 3.20 23.77 -6.41
C THR A 82 2.87 22.28 -6.33
N PHE A 83 2.08 21.87 -5.33
CA PHE A 83 1.70 20.47 -5.15
C PHE A 83 0.81 19.99 -6.31
N TYR A 84 -0.20 20.76 -6.69
CA TYR A 84 -1.07 20.49 -7.84
C TYR A 84 -0.25 20.29 -9.12
N ASN A 85 0.61 21.26 -9.46
CA ASN A 85 1.43 21.21 -10.66
C ASN A 85 2.45 20.06 -10.65
N THR A 86 2.93 19.63 -9.49
CA THR A 86 3.86 18.49 -9.38
C THR A 86 3.22 17.19 -9.87
N PHE A 87 1.90 17.06 -9.70
CA PHE A 87 1.17 15.82 -9.97
C PHE A 87 0.14 15.96 -11.11
N THR A 88 0.16 17.05 -11.87
CA THR A 88 -0.60 17.10 -13.12
C THR A 88 -0.11 15.98 -14.05
N PRO A 89 -0.98 15.40 -14.90
CA PRO A 89 -0.61 14.27 -15.74
C PRO A 89 0.64 14.47 -16.60
N ASP A 90 0.89 15.70 -17.05
CA ASP A 90 2.07 16.02 -17.88
C ASP A 90 3.38 16.08 -17.06
N ASN A 91 3.28 16.40 -15.76
CA ASN A 91 4.43 16.60 -14.87
C ASN A 91 4.68 15.40 -13.95
N ASP A 92 3.70 14.53 -13.74
CA ASP A 92 3.85 13.37 -12.87
C ASP A 92 4.79 12.33 -13.49
N LYS A 93 6.03 12.33 -13.01
CA LYS A 93 7.10 11.42 -13.42
C LYS A 93 7.47 10.41 -12.34
N LEU A 94 6.69 10.30 -11.27
CA LEU A 94 7.04 9.49 -10.10
C LEU A 94 7.37 8.03 -10.47
N LEU A 95 6.45 7.34 -11.16
CA LEU A 95 6.62 5.94 -11.56
C LEU A 95 7.77 5.77 -12.58
N GLU A 96 7.84 6.66 -13.58
CA GLU A 96 8.88 6.64 -14.62
C GLU A 96 10.27 6.79 -14.00
N THR A 97 10.45 7.77 -13.12
CA THR A 97 11.72 8.02 -12.42
C THR A 97 12.08 6.89 -11.46
N ALA A 98 11.11 6.33 -10.72
CA ALA A 98 11.38 5.19 -9.84
C ALA A 98 11.83 3.94 -10.62
N ILE A 99 11.20 3.64 -11.77
CA ILE A 99 11.62 2.52 -12.64
C ILE A 99 13.01 2.78 -13.22
N SER A 100 13.27 3.99 -13.71
CA SER A 100 14.59 4.37 -14.23
C SER A 100 15.70 4.19 -13.18
N LYS A 101 15.47 4.65 -11.94
CA LYS A 101 16.40 4.41 -10.82
C LYS A 101 16.54 2.93 -10.49
N LEU A 102 15.47 2.15 -10.57
CA LEU A 102 15.54 0.71 -10.33
C LEU A 102 16.45 0.02 -11.34
N GLU A 103 16.51 0.48 -12.59
CA GLU A 103 17.30 -0.10 -13.68
C GLU A 103 18.75 0.41 -13.73
N ASP A 104 19.04 1.61 -13.22
CA ASP A 104 20.37 2.23 -13.27
C ASP A 104 21.33 1.72 -12.18
N ASP A 105 22.37 0.97 -12.58
CA ASP A 105 23.40 0.43 -11.68
C ASP A 105 24.16 1.53 -10.91
N ALA A 106 24.40 2.69 -11.53
CA ALA A 106 25.14 3.78 -10.90
C ALA A 106 24.39 4.37 -9.70
N VAL A 107 23.05 4.33 -9.71
CA VAL A 107 22.24 4.73 -8.55
C VAL A 107 22.50 3.80 -7.37
N TRP A 108 22.62 2.50 -7.62
CA TRP A 108 22.76 1.48 -6.57
C TRP A 108 24.20 1.33 -6.04
N GLU A 109 25.21 1.69 -6.84
CA GLU A 109 26.60 1.77 -6.38
C GLU A 109 26.83 2.94 -5.40
N ASN A 110 25.99 3.97 -5.45
CA ASN A 110 26.11 5.20 -4.67
C ASN A 110 25.17 5.26 -3.45
N THR A 111 24.53 4.16 -3.07
CA THR A 111 23.62 4.10 -1.93
C THR A 111 23.84 2.83 -1.11
N THR A 112 23.54 2.89 0.18
CA THR A 112 23.52 1.71 1.05
C THR A 112 22.18 0.96 1.03
N LYS A 113 21.15 1.54 0.39
CA LYS A 113 19.83 0.92 0.25
C LYS A 113 19.92 -0.34 -0.58
N LYS A 114 19.16 -1.36 -0.19
CA LYS A 114 19.02 -2.57 -1.02
C LYS A 114 18.26 -2.24 -2.31
N ARG A 115 18.77 -2.70 -3.45
CA ARG A 115 18.06 -2.61 -4.74
C ARG A 115 16.70 -3.32 -4.68
N SER A 116 15.64 -2.52 -4.70
CA SER A 116 14.24 -2.95 -4.66
C SER A 116 13.36 -1.86 -5.28
N LEU A 117 12.16 -2.22 -5.71
CA LEU A 117 11.24 -1.25 -6.30
C LEU A 117 10.90 -0.16 -5.28
N ILE A 118 10.65 -0.53 -4.03
CA ILE A 118 10.28 0.45 -3.01
C ILE A 118 11.42 1.42 -2.67
N ASN A 119 12.67 0.94 -2.61
CA ASN A 119 13.80 1.83 -2.36
C ASN A 119 14.03 2.77 -3.55
N ALA A 120 13.71 2.35 -4.77
CA ALA A 120 13.71 3.25 -5.92
C ALA A 120 12.68 4.38 -5.78
N PHE A 121 11.46 4.05 -5.32
CA PHE A 121 10.46 5.06 -4.96
C PHE A 121 10.93 5.97 -3.82
N ALA A 122 11.55 5.42 -2.77
CA ALA A 122 12.07 6.20 -1.65
C ALA A 122 13.13 7.22 -2.10
N LEU A 123 14.04 6.81 -2.99
CA LEU A 123 15.02 7.69 -3.63
C LEU A 123 14.35 8.77 -4.49
N THR A 124 13.36 8.40 -5.32
CA THR A 124 12.60 9.37 -6.12
C THR A 124 11.89 10.39 -5.23
N TYR A 125 11.20 9.96 -4.18
CA TYR A 125 10.54 10.88 -3.24
C TYR A 125 11.54 11.82 -2.56
N ALA A 126 12.71 11.33 -2.16
CA ALA A 126 13.72 12.15 -1.50
C ALA A 126 14.24 13.30 -2.39
N GLU A 127 14.18 13.15 -3.71
CA GLU A 127 14.61 14.15 -4.70
C GLU A 127 13.49 15.14 -5.09
N MET A 128 12.23 14.80 -4.86
CA MET A 128 11.11 15.68 -5.19
C MET A 128 11.10 16.91 -4.26
N PRO A 129 11.07 18.16 -4.78
CA PRO A 129 11.11 19.36 -3.94
C PRO A 129 10.00 19.44 -2.89
N VAL A 130 8.80 18.93 -3.20
CA VAL A 130 7.67 18.88 -2.25
C VAL A 130 7.90 17.92 -1.07
N PHE A 131 8.83 16.97 -1.19
CA PHE A 131 9.10 15.92 -0.20
C PHE A 131 10.54 15.92 0.33
N SER A 132 11.47 16.65 -0.28
CA SER A 132 12.88 16.60 0.08
C SER A 132 13.17 17.00 1.53
N GLY A 133 14.30 16.52 2.06
CA GLY A 133 14.75 16.76 3.43
C GLY A 133 14.42 15.60 4.38
N SER A 134 14.48 15.86 5.68
CA SER A 134 14.43 14.83 6.72
C SER A 134 13.38 15.13 7.79
N PHE A 135 13.19 14.17 8.69
CA PHE A 135 12.26 14.27 9.81
C PHE A 135 12.64 15.38 10.82
N GLU A 136 13.86 15.92 10.73
CA GLU A 136 14.34 17.10 11.47
C GLU A 136 13.36 18.29 11.42
N TYR A 137 12.63 18.48 10.31
CA TYR A 137 11.63 19.54 10.18
C TYR A 137 10.53 19.48 11.25
N PHE A 138 10.32 18.33 11.88
CA PHE A 138 9.25 18.09 12.84
C PHE A 138 9.76 18.00 14.28
N GLU A 139 11.02 18.32 14.54
CA GLU A 139 11.55 18.46 15.90
C GLU A 139 10.69 19.41 16.75
N GLU A 140 10.51 19.09 18.03
CA GLU A 140 9.67 19.87 18.95
C GLU A 140 10.12 21.35 19.05
N SER A 141 11.42 21.63 18.85
CA SER A 141 11.96 22.99 18.84
C SER A 141 11.77 23.75 17.52
N LYS A 142 11.45 23.06 16.42
CA LYS A 142 11.33 23.64 15.07
C LYS A 142 9.89 23.68 14.57
N ILE A 143 9.05 22.76 15.03
CA ILE A 143 7.70 22.58 14.52
C ILE A 143 6.82 23.80 14.85
N LYS A 144 6.13 24.31 13.83
CA LYS A 144 5.29 25.52 13.91
C LYS A 144 3.81 25.19 14.06
N GLN A 145 2.98 25.57 13.07
CA GLN A 145 1.52 25.50 13.12
C GLN A 145 0.98 24.13 13.55
N LEU A 146 1.59 23.04 13.03
CA LEU A 146 1.31 21.68 13.46
C LEU A 146 2.11 21.38 14.74
N GLU A 147 1.44 20.96 15.81
CA GLU A 147 2.12 20.54 17.05
C GLU A 147 2.40 19.03 17.07
N GLN A 148 1.62 18.25 16.33
CA GLN A 148 1.69 16.78 16.31
C GLN A 148 1.59 16.25 14.89
N VAL A 149 2.60 15.50 14.46
CA VAL A 149 2.57 14.77 13.18
C VAL A 149 2.84 13.29 13.44
N CYS A 150 2.10 12.42 12.76
CA CYS A 150 2.28 10.97 12.81
C CYS A 150 2.01 10.35 11.44
N PHE A 151 3.06 9.88 10.78
CA PHE A 151 2.95 9.13 9.53
C PHE A 151 3.04 7.64 9.86
N ASN A 152 1.98 6.89 9.55
CA ASN A 152 1.85 5.51 9.98
C ASN A 152 2.41 4.53 8.96
N ALA A 153 3.12 3.53 9.45
CA ALA A 153 3.55 2.33 8.77
C ALA A 153 3.23 1.11 9.65
N THR A 154 3.64 -0.08 9.23
CA THR A 154 3.45 -1.33 9.95
C THR A 154 4.79 -2.03 10.12
N ASP A 155 5.13 -2.40 11.35
CA ASP A 155 6.31 -3.21 11.67
C ASP A 155 5.96 -4.71 11.58
N PHE A 156 6.75 -5.47 10.83
CA PHE A 156 6.56 -6.91 10.63
C PHE A 156 7.25 -7.78 11.68
N SER A 157 8.02 -7.20 12.60
CA SER A 157 8.66 -7.94 13.69
C SER A 157 7.68 -8.22 14.82
N PHE A 158 6.83 -7.25 15.15
CA PHE A 158 5.83 -7.36 16.22
C PHE A 158 4.38 -7.26 15.72
N GLY A 159 4.16 -6.97 14.44
CA GLY A 159 2.81 -6.80 13.88
C GLY A 159 2.09 -5.56 14.41
N LEU A 160 2.84 -4.51 14.74
CA LEU A 160 2.33 -3.28 15.36
C LEU A 160 2.46 -2.09 14.41
N THR A 161 1.61 -1.07 14.59
CA THR A 161 1.78 0.21 13.89
C THR A 161 3.14 0.83 14.22
N TYR A 162 3.95 1.08 13.20
CA TYR A 162 5.19 1.84 13.29
C TYR A 162 4.89 3.32 13.01
N ARG A 163 5.21 4.21 13.93
CA ARG A 163 4.85 5.63 13.86
C ARG A 163 6.10 6.49 13.66
N PHE A 164 6.20 7.12 12.50
CA PHE A 164 7.10 8.25 12.31
C PHE A 164 6.41 9.48 12.90
N GLN A 165 6.68 9.79 14.17
CA GLN A 165 5.98 10.86 14.91
C GLN A 165 6.94 11.73 15.72
N ASN A 166 6.61 13.01 15.85
CA ASN A 166 7.45 13.97 16.57
C ASN A 166 7.30 13.93 18.10
N SER A 167 6.23 13.29 18.59
CA SER A 167 5.96 13.18 20.03
C SER A 167 5.36 11.82 20.36
N GLY A 168 5.80 11.22 21.47
CA GLY A 168 5.51 9.83 21.81
C GLY A 168 6.61 8.87 21.35
N ASP A 169 6.28 7.58 21.24
CA ASP A 169 7.23 6.54 20.83
C ASP A 169 7.54 6.63 19.33
N PHE A 170 8.78 6.90 18.95
CA PHE A 170 9.18 6.79 17.54
C PHE A 170 9.27 5.31 17.15
N GLY A 171 8.51 4.90 16.14
CA GLY A 171 8.25 3.49 15.83
C GLY A 171 7.09 2.93 16.66
N ASN A 172 7.36 1.97 17.53
CA ASN A 172 6.38 1.35 18.41
C ASN A 172 7.00 1.03 19.77
N LYS A 173 6.20 0.61 20.76
CA LYS A 173 6.70 0.38 22.12
C LYS A 173 7.90 -0.60 22.18
N PRO A 174 7.91 -1.74 21.44
CA PRO A 174 9.10 -2.59 21.34
C PRO A 174 10.31 -1.99 20.62
N LEU A 175 10.12 -1.12 19.64
CA LEU A 175 11.23 -0.58 18.82
C LEU A 175 11.74 0.78 19.31
N ASN A 176 10.95 1.51 20.08
CA ASN A 176 11.33 2.80 20.63
C ASN A 176 12.46 2.68 21.66
N ASN A 177 13.52 3.48 21.48
CA ASN A 177 14.63 3.64 22.41
C ASN A 177 15.35 4.97 22.13
N SER A 178 16.30 5.36 22.99
CA SER A 178 17.02 6.63 22.84
C SER A 178 17.81 6.72 21.53
N VAL A 179 18.50 5.65 21.12
CA VAL A 179 19.29 5.64 19.87
C VAL A 179 18.39 5.84 18.65
N VAL A 180 17.23 5.19 18.61
CA VAL A 180 16.23 5.41 17.55
C VAL A 180 15.72 6.85 17.54
N LYS A 181 15.47 7.42 18.72
CA LYS A 181 15.01 8.81 18.83
C LYS A 181 16.07 9.79 18.32
N ASP A 182 17.32 9.61 18.69
CA ASP A 182 18.43 10.48 18.28
C ASP A 182 18.67 10.42 16.76
N LEU A 183 18.55 9.22 16.18
CA LEU A 183 18.66 9.01 14.73
C LEU A 183 17.42 9.45 13.94
N SER A 184 16.26 9.59 14.60
CA SER A 184 14.98 9.81 13.92
C SER A 184 14.98 11.05 13.02
N HIS A 185 15.66 12.12 13.44
CA HIS A 185 15.75 13.39 12.71
C HIS A 185 16.52 13.28 11.38
N GLN A 186 17.37 12.27 11.23
CA GLN A 186 18.15 12.02 10.01
C GLN A 186 17.35 11.25 8.96
N ILE A 187 16.22 10.64 9.33
CA ILE A 187 15.40 9.85 8.41
C ILE A 187 14.85 10.76 7.31
N LYS A 188 15.11 10.42 6.05
CA LYS A 188 14.61 11.18 4.91
C LYS A 188 13.09 11.08 4.83
N LEU A 189 12.43 12.18 4.50
CA LEU A 189 10.98 12.20 4.32
C LEU A 189 10.53 11.26 3.19
N GLY A 190 11.36 11.07 2.16
CA GLY A 190 11.11 10.08 1.11
C GLY A 190 11.00 8.64 1.64
N ASP A 191 11.80 8.29 2.66
CA ASP A 191 11.74 6.97 3.30
C ASP A 191 10.47 6.82 4.14
N VAL A 192 10.03 7.89 4.81
CA VAL A 192 8.76 7.93 5.55
C VAL A 192 7.58 7.70 4.62
N ILE A 193 7.55 8.38 3.47
CA ILE A 193 6.48 8.23 2.46
C ILE A 193 6.48 6.80 1.93
N ALA A 194 7.63 6.29 1.47
CA ALA A 194 7.76 4.94 0.92
C ALA A 194 7.37 3.86 1.94
N SER A 195 7.80 4.00 3.20
CA SER A 195 7.39 3.10 4.30
C SER A 195 5.89 3.10 4.51
N SER A 196 5.25 4.26 4.43
CA SER A 196 3.82 4.39 4.63
C SER A 196 3.00 3.83 3.44
N SER A 197 3.56 3.83 2.22
CA SER A 197 2.86 3.50 0.96
C SER A 197 3.29 2.20 0.26
N CYS A 198 4.13 1.37 0.87
CA CYS A 198 4.57 0.08 0.31
C CYS A 198 3.53 -1.02 0.55
N PHE A 199 2.43 -0.99 -0.22
CA PHE A 199 1.36 -1.96 -0.07
C PHE A 199 1.85 -3.41 -0.34
N PRO A 200 1.52 -4.39 0.53
CA PRO A 200 1.89 -5.80 0.33
C PRO A 200 1.44 -6.33 -1.04
N VAL A 201 2.17 -7.31 -1.60
CA VAL A 201 1.99 -7.86 -2.97
C VAL A 201 2.58 -6.98 -4.07
N GLY A 202 2.53 -5.65 -3.94
CA GLY A 202 3.10 -4.72 -4.92
C GLY A 202 4.55 -4.32 -4.66
N PHE A 203 4.97 -4.30 -3.39
CA PHE A 203 6.29 -3.81 -2.96
C PHE A 203 6.93 -4.71 -1.91
N GLU A 204 8.26 -4.68 -1.85
CA GLU A 204 9.05 -5.21 -0.73
C GLU A 204 8.97 -4.27 0.50
N PRO A 205 9.19 -4.76 1.74
CA PRO A 205 9.35 -3.89 2.90
C PRO A 205 10.66 -3.07 2.80
N LEU A 206 10.68 -1.85 3.35
CA LEU A 206 11.94 -1.18 3.69
C LEU A 206 12.50 -1.81 4.97
N VAL A 207 13.82 -1.91 5.08
CA VAL A 207 14.49 -2.52 6.23
C VAL A 207 15.10 -1.46 7.12
N PHE A 208 14.52 -1.22 8.30
CA PHE A 208 15.07 -0.31 9.30
C PHE A 208 16.11 -1.02 10.19
N PRO A 209 17.28 -0.44 10.49
CA PRO A 209 17.76 0.88 10.06
C PRO A 209 18.53 0.87 8.72
N ASP A 210 18.78 -0.30 8.13
CA ASP A 210 19.72 -0.51 7.02
C ASP A 210 19.44 0.34 5.78
N ASP A 211 18.18 0.43 5.37
CA ASP A 211 17.76 1.24 4.23
C ASP A 211 17.61 2.74 4.60
N TYR A 212 17.65 3.14 5.87
CA TYR A 212 17.29 4.51 6.28
C TYR A 212 18.51 5.42 6.49
N PHE A 213 19.68 4.84 6.72
CA PHE A 213 20.91 5.60 7.01
C PHE A 213 22.02 5.24 6.01
N GLU A 214 22.67 6.26 5.46
CA GLU A 214 23.73 6.10 4.47
C GLU A 214 25.07 5.71 5.11
N ASN A 215 25.37 6.19 6.31
CA ASN A 215 26.64 5.92 6.99
C ASN A 215 26.52 4.76 7.99
N HIS A 216 26.64 3.53 7.47
CA HIS A 216 26.68 2.31 8.28
C HIS A 216 27.94 2.18 9.16
N GLN A 217 28.91 3.08 9.01
CA GLN A 217 30.11 3.11 9.84
C GLN A 217 29.98 4.02 11.07
N SER A 218 28.94 4.86 11.11
CA SER A 218 28.67 5.76 12.24
C SER A 218 28.48 4.99 13.54
N VAL A 219 28.87 5.63 14.65
CA VAL A 219 28.75 5.05 16.00
C VAL A 219 27.27 4.77 16.32
N ASP A 220 26.38 5.70 15.98
CA ASP A 220 24.94 5.58 16.27
C ASP A 220 24.29 4.42 15.50
N TYR A 221 24.62 4.26 14.21
CA TYR A 221 24.13 3.12 13.43
C TYR A 221 24.63 1.79 14.00
N LYS A 222 25.94 1.69 14.32
CA LYS A 222 26.52 0.48 14.91
C LYS A 222 25.90 0.14 16.27
N ASN A 223 25.67 1.16 17.10
CA ASN A 223 24.98 1.00 18.39
C ASN A 223 23.55 0.48 18.20
N LEU A 224 22.81 1.03 17.23
CA LEU A 224 21.47 0.56 16.91
C LEU A 224 21.47 -0.89 16.40
N LYS A 225 22.35 -1.22 15.44
CA LYS A 225 22.49 -2.59 14.90
C LYS A 225 23.01 -3.61 15.91
N GLY A 226 23.72 -3.17 16.95
CA GLY A 226 24.18 -4.04 18.04
C GLY A 226 23.06 -4.49 18.98
N LEU A 227 21.87 -3.88 18.91
CA LEU A 227 20.71 -4.29 19.69
C LEU A 227 20.04 -5.52 19.05
N GLU A 228 19.68 -6.50 19.88
CA GLU A 228 19.05 -7.77 19.46
C GLU A 228 17.84 -7.56 18.53
N ARG A 229 17.04 -6.51 18.78
CA ARG A 229 15.83 -6.20 17.99
C ARG A 229 16.10 -5.65 16.58
N PHE A 230 17.33 -5.22 16.29
CA PHE A 230 17.69 -4.55 15.04
C PHE A 230 18.81 -5.27 14.28
N ILE A 231 19.41 -6.32 14.85
CA ILE A 231 20.56 -7.02 14.27
C ILE A 231 20.27 -7.56 12.87
N ASP A 232 19.07 -8.12 12.66
CA ASP A 232 18.61 -8.63 11.37
C ASP A 232 17.81 -7.59 10.55
N GLY A 233 17.63 -6.38 11.11
CA GLY A 233 16.77 -5.35 10.56
C GLY A 233 15.28 -5.59 10.84
N VAL A 234 14.50 -4.53 10.65
CA VAL A 234 13.06 -4.49 10.93
C VAL A 234 12.34 -4.18 9.62
N GLY A 235 11.51 -5.10 9.15
CA GLY A 235 10.69 -4.86 7.96
C GLY A 235 9.56 -3.88 8.24
N ILE A 236 9.54 -2.76 7.53
CA ILE A 236 8.51 -1.72 7.60
C ILE A 236 7.68 -1.72 6.32
N MET A 237 6.36 -1.79 6.47
CA MET A 237 5.37 -1.89 5.40
C MET A 237 4.26 -0.84 5.51
N ASP A 238 3.39 -0.76 4.49
CA ASP A 238 2.27 0.19 4.45
C ASP A 238 1.45 0.19 5.75
N GLY A 239 1.12 1.40 6.24
CA GLY A 239 0.40 1.58 7.49
C GLY A 239 -1.05 1.10 7.44
N GLY A 240 -1.60 0.92 6.24
CA GLY A 240 -2.95 0.46 5.98
C GLY A 240 -3.25 -0.94 6.50
N ILE A 241 -2.22 -1.74 6.74
CA ILE A 241 -2.32 -3.07 7.34
C ILE A 241 -2.80 -2.97 8.79
N ALA A 242 -2.21 -2.07 9.58
CA ALA A 242 -2.52 -1.90 11.00
C ALA A 242 -3.62 -0.87 11.26
N ASP A 243 -3.59 0.28 10.57
CA ASP A 243 -4.57 1.35 10.71
C ASP A 243 -4.67 2.19 9.44
N ASN A 244 -5.55 1.81 8.50
CA ASN A 244 -5.70 2.55 7.25
C ASN A 244 -6.29 3.96 7.40
N GLN A 245 -6.89 4.30 8.54
CA GLN A 245 -7.54 5.60 8.70
C GLN A 245 -6.67 6.57 9.51
N GLY A 246 -5.62 6.09 10.17
CA GLY A 246 -4.80 6.87 11.08
C GLY A 246 -5.52 7.23 12.38
N ILE A 247 -6.67 6.61 12.67
CA ILE A 247 -7.52 6.92 13.83
C ILE A 247 -6.83 6.51 15.13
N GLY A 248 -6.23 5.32 15.18
CA GLY A 248 -5.59 4.80 16.38
C GLY A 248 -4.46 5.72 16.84
N SER A 249 -3.64 6.20 15.89
CA SER A 249 -2.57 7.16 16.19
C SER A 249 -3.09 8.55 16.56
N MET A 250 -4.14 9.04 15.89
CA MET A 250 -4.79 10.29 16.28
C MET A 250 -5.37 10.21 17.70
N MET A 251 -5.90 9.06 18.09
CA MET A 251 -6.41 8.86 19.43
C MET A 251 -5.32 8.89 20.50
N LEU A 252 -4.13 8.38 20.18
CA LEU A 252 -2.97 8.52 21.05
C LEU A 252 -2.49 9.97 21.14
N ILE A 253 -2.53 10.72 20.03
CA ILE A 253 -2.25 12.16 20.03
C ILE A 253 -3.23 12.91 20.95
N ASP A 254 -4.53 12.72 20.75
CA ASP A 254 -5.57 13.38 21.54
C ASP A 254 -5.43 13.10 23.04
N ASN A 255 -5.15 11.83 23.40
CA ASN A 255 -4.90 11.45 24.80
C ASN A 255 -3.68 12.16 25.40
N ARG A 256 -2.60 12.36 24.63
CA ARG A 256 -1.41 13.07 25.09
C ARG A 256 -1.68 14.56 25.27
N LEU A 257 -2.38 15.17 24.31
CA LEU A 257 -2.71 16.59 24.35
C LEU A 257 -3.73 16.90 25.45
N THR A 258 -4.72 16.03 25.66
CA THR A 258 -5.70 16.16 26.74
C THR A 258 -5.04 16.16 28.12
N ARG A 259 -3.99 15.36 28.34
CA ARG A 259 -3.20 15.37 29.59
C ARG A 259 -2.41 16.67 29.83
N LYS A 260 -2.31 17.52 28.80
CA LYS A 260 -1.68 18.85 28.85
C LYS A 260 -2.72 19.97 28.72
N ASP A 261 -4.01 19.66 28.93
CA ASP A 261 -5.14 20.59 28.77
C ASP A 261 -5.23 21.24 27.37
N LYS A 262 -4.80 20.50 26.35
CA LYS A 262 -4.80 20.91 24.93
C LYS A 262 -5.50 19.90 24.02
N GLY A 263 -6.47 19.15 24.55
CA GLY A 263 -7.20 18.13 23.80
C GLY A 263 -7.79 18.65 22.49
N LEU A 264 -7.95 17.79 21.50
CA LEU A 264 -8.43 18.19 20.18
C LEU A 264 -9.93 18.48 20.23
N ASP A 265 -10.36 19.70 19.92
CA ASP A 265 -11.77 20.07 19.92
C ASP A 265 -12.55 19.39 18.79
N LEU A 266 -11.87 19.07 17.69
CA LEU A 266 -12.43 18.35 16.56
C LEU A 266 -11.41 17.42 15.93
N ILE A 267 -11.81 16.16 15.71
CA ILE A 267 -11.08 15.18 14.92
C ILE A 267 -11.86 14.93 13.63
N MET A 268 -11.25 15.26 12.48
CA MET A 268 -11.81 15.00 11.16
C MET A 268 -11.10 13.79 10.53
N VAL A 269 -11.85 12.71 10.28
CA VAL A 269 -11.36 11.52 9.59
C VAL A 269 -11.67 11.62 8.11
N ASN A 270 -10.64 11.56 7.27
CA ASN A 270 -10.76 11.69 5.82
C ASN A 270 -10.49 10.34 5.16
N ASP A 271 -11.58 9.63 4.81
CA ASP A 271 -11.52 8.24 4.39
C ASP A 271 -11.93 8.03 2.92
N VAL A 272 -11.02 7.48 2.12
CA VAL A 272 -11.28 7.20 0.70
C VAL A 272 -11.50 5.73 0.37
N GLY A 273 -11.34 4.83 1.35
CA GLY A 273 -11.48 3.42 1.03
C GLY A 273 -12.93 2.98 0.93
N SER A 274 -13.15 1.95 0.13
CA SER A 274 -14.48 1.44 -0.19
C SER A 274 -14.99 0.47 0.86
N TYR A 275 -16.25 0.61 1.25
CA TYR A 275 -16.98 -0.42 2.00
C TYR A 275 -17.41 -1.60 1.12
N LYS A 276 -17.40 -1.44 -0.21
CA LYS A 276 -17.80 -2.49 -1.17
C LYS A 276 -16.66 -3.50 -1.32
N MET A 277 -16.99 -4.78 -1.17
CA MET A 277 -16.13 -5.89 -1.59
C MET A 277 -16.69 -6.45 -2.89
N LYS A 278 -15.83 -6.71 -3.88
CA LYS A 278 -16.25 -7.50 -5.05
C LYS A 278 -16.39 -8.95 -4.57
N PRO A 279 -17.57 -9.59 -4.72
CA PRO A 279 -17.74 -10.97 -4.31
C PRO A 279 -16.68 -11.86 -4.99
N TRP A 280 -16.02 -12.72 -4.21
CA TRP A 280 -15.12 -13.73 -4.78
C TRP A 280 -15.91 -14.66 -5.69
N GLN A 281 -15.34 -14.97 -6.85
CA GLN A 281 -15.93 -15.87 -7.83
C GLN A 281 -15.01 -17.08 -7.99
N GLN A 282 -15.60 -18.26 -7.88
CA GLN A 282 -14.90 -19.52 -8.15
C GLN A 282 -14.54 -19.62 -9.63
N ASP A 283 -13.43 -20.29 -9.93
CA ASP A 283 -13.09 -20.67 -11.29
C ASP A 283 -14.13 -21.68 -11.82
N THR A 284 -14.78 -21.32 -12.92
CA THR A 284 -15.83 -22.12 -13.59
C THR A 284 -15.32 -22.86 -14.83
N ASN A 285 -14.01 -22.80 -15.12
CA ASN A 285 -13.42 -23.50 -16.25
C ASN A 285 -13.69 -25.01 -16.17
N ALA A 286 -13.98 -25.60 -17.34
CA ALA A 286 -14.22 -27.03 -17.44
C ALA A 286 -12.96 -27.82 -17.05
N ILE A 287 -13.14 -28.81 -16.17
CA ILE A 287 -12.07 -29.76 -15.82
C ILE A 287 -11.79 -30.58 -17.09
N GLY A 288 -10.60 -30.40 -17.66
CA GLY A 288 -10.12 -31.15 -18.79
C GLY A 288 -10.11 -32.65 -18.49
N LYS A 289 -10.41 -33.46 -19.50
CA LYS A 289 -10.28 -34.92 -19.40
C LYS A 289 -8.88 -35.33 -19.84
N ASN A 290 -8.09 -35.85 -18.89
CA ASN A 290 -6.99 -36.83 -19.08
C ASN A 290 -5.54 -36.31 -19.09
N SER A 291 -5.23 -35.22 -18.41
CA SER A 291 -3.83 -34.82 -18.16
C SER A 291 -3.55 -34.80 -16.67
N THR A 292 -3.27 -35.96 -16.09
CA THR A 292 -2.70 -36.08 -14.74
C THR A 292 -1.24 -35.56 -14.75
N VAL A 293 -0.76 -34.95 -13.66
CA VAL A 293 0.65 -34.49 -13.52
C VAL A 293 1.64 -35.59 -13.90
N LYS A 294 1.33 -36.82 -13.47
CA LYS A 294 2.10 -38.03 -13.80
C LYS A 294 2.12 -38.33 -15.29
N ASN A 295 1.00 -38.11 -16.00
CA ASN A 295 0.89 -38.40 -17.44
C ASN A 295 1.60 -37.36 -18.30
N LEU A 296 1.64 -36.09 -17.90
CA LEU A 296 2.39 -35.04 -18.63
C LEU A 296 3.90 -35.19 -18.44
N ILE A 297 4.36 -35.41 -17.21
CA ILE A 297 5.77 -35.72 -16.92
C ILE A 297 6.19 -37.03 -17.59
N ASN A 298 5.33 -38.07 -17.58
CA ASN A 298 5.60 -39.31 -18.29
C ASN A 298 5.60 -39.11 -19.81
N LYS A 299 4.63 -38.43 -20.42
CA LYS A 299 4.63 -38.18 -21.89
C LYS A 299 5.85 -37.38 -22.33
N ALA A 300 6.17 -36.29 -21.64
CA ALA A 300 7.31 -35.44 -21.98
C ALA A 300 8.65 -36.18 -21.86
N LEU A 301 8.79 -37.06 -20.85
CA LEU A 301 10.05 -37.75 -20.57
C LEU A 301 10.14 -39.17 -21.18
N GLN A 302 9.03 -39.78 -21.60
CA GLN A 302 9.01 -41.11 -22.25
C GLN A 302 9.68 -41.09 -23.63
N TYR A 303 9.73 -39.93 -24.29
CA TYR A 303 10.54 -39.74 -25.49
C TYR A 303 12.05 -39.84 -25.23
N PHE A 304 12.47 -39.60 -23.98
CA PHE A 304 13.86 -39.54 -23.56
C PHE A 304 14.21 -40.60 -22.51
N THR A 305 13.36 -41.59 -22.23
CA THR A 305 13.76 -42.73 -21.39
C THR A 305 14.54 -43.74 -22.21
N ILE A 306 15.56 -44.36 -21.61
CA ILE A 306 16.36 -45.42 -22.23
C ILE A 306 15.43 -46.52 -22.75
N LYS A 307 15.42 -46.74 -24.08
CA LYS A 307 14.71 -47.85 -24.71
C LYS A 307 15.67 -49.02 -24.92
N PRO A 308 15.18 -50.27 -24.87
CA PRO A 308 15.99 -51.46 -25.17
C PRO A 308 16.73 -51.34 -26.51
N LEU A 309 16.10 -50.68 -27.49
CA LEU A 309 16.65 -50.43 -28.81
C LEU A 309 17.99 -49.67 -28.79
N TYR A 310 18.20 -48.75 -27.84
CA TYR A 310 19.45 -47.96 -27.78
C TYR A 310 20.65 -48.84 -27.42
N TRP A 311 20.45 -49.80 -26.52
CA TRP A 311 21.46 -50.76 -26.10
C TRP A 311 21.66 -51.85 -27.15
N ILE A 312 20.60 -52.25 -27.83
CA ILE A 312 20.68 -53.15 -28.98
C ILE A 312 21.51 -52.53 -30.10
N LEU A 313 21.31 -51.25 -30.43
CA LEU A 313 22.14 -50.55 -31.43
C LEU A 313 23.60 -50.44 -30.99
N LEU A 314 23.84 -50.12 -29.70
CA LEU A 314 25.20 -50.08 -29.15
C LEU A 314 25.88 -51.46 -29.24
N LEU A 315 25.18 -52.54 -28.89
CA LEU A 315 25.68 -53.91 -28.96
C LEU A 315 25.89 -54.38 -30.40
N ILE A 316 25.00 -54.04 -31.33
CA ILE A 316 25.15 -54.38 -32.75
C ILE A 316 26.34 -53.62 -33.35
N GLY A 317 26.46 -52.32 -33.08
CA GLY A 317 27.59 -51.51 -33.53
C GLY A 317 28.91 -52.04 -32.98
N LEU A 318 28.96 -52.38 -31.69
CA LEU A 318 30.13 -52.99 -31.05
C LEU A 318 30.45 -54.37 -31.62
N LEU A 319 29.43 -55.20 -31.85
CA LEU A 319 29.60 -56.53 -32.44
C LEU A 319 30.14 -56.44 -33.87
N LEU A 320 29.65 -55.49 -34.68
CA LEU A 320 30.14 -55.25 -36.04
C LEU A 320 31.61 -54.79 -36.04
N LEU A 321 32.01 -53.97 -35.08
CA LEU A 321 33.40 -53.54 -34.92
C LEU A 321 34.29 -54.72 -34.49
N VAL A 322 33.88 -55.49 -33.46
CA VAL A 322 34.65 -56.63 -32.95
C VAL A 322 34.76 -57.75 -33.97
N LEU A 323 33.66 -58.11 -34.66
CA LEU A 323 33.68 -59.18 -35.68
C LEU A 323 34.50 -58.81 -36.92
N ASN A 324 34.67 -57.53 -37.23
CA ASN A 324 35.48 -57.06 -38.35
C ASN A 324 37.00 -57.15 -38.06
N ASP A 325 37.39 -57.15 -36.78
CA ASP A 325 38.78 -57.19 -36.32
C ASP A 325 39.24 -58.59 -35.86
N ILE A 326 38.39 -59.62 -35.97
CA ILE A 326 38.76 -61.02 -35.69
C ILE A 326 39.32 -61.67 -36.96
N ASP A 327 40.64 -61.90 -36.98
CA ASP A 327 41.38 -62.57 -38.08
C ASP A 327 40.89 -63.99 -38.40
N LEU A 328 40.10 -64.60 -37.51
CA LEU A 328 39.52 -65.93 -37.67
C LEU A 328 38.34 -65.97 -38.66
N ILE A 329 37.68 -64.83 -38.91
CA ILE A 329 36.43 -64.75 -39.67
C ILE A 329 36.62 -64.04 -41.03
N TRP A 330 37.51 -63.03 -41.09
CA TRP A 330 37.79 -62.28 -42.31
C TRP A 330 39.30 -62.20 -42.56
N SER A 331 39.74 -62.48 -43.79
CA SER A 331 41.17 -62.43 -44.14
C SER A 331 41.73 -61.01 -44.30
N LYS A 332 40.86 -59.98 -44.30
CA LYS A 332 41.16 -58.54 -44.25
C LYS A 332 39.99 -57.78 -43.61
N SER A 333 40.30 -56.78 -42.79
CA SER A 333 39.31 -55.86 -42.21
C SER A 333 38.66 -54.98 -43.28
N TYR A 334 37.33 -54.83 -43.26
CA TYR A 334 36.61 -53.97 -44.20
C TYR A 334 36.38 -52.58 -43.61
N THR A 335 36.92 -51.54 -44.27
CA THR A 335 36.76 -50.14 -43.85
C THR A 335 35.29 -49.71 -43.78
N SER A 336 34.45 -50.22 -44.68
CA SER A 336 33.00 -49.95 -44.69
C SER A 336 32.28 -50.47 -43.46
N LEU A 337 32.66 -51.65 -42.94
CA LEU A 337 32.09 -52.22 -41.72
C LEU A 337 32.51 -51.44 -40.48
N ASN A 338 33.73 -50.91 -40.45
CA ASN A 338 34.19 -50.02 -39.38
C ASN A 338 33.43 -48.68 -39.36
N ILE A 339 33.18 -48.09 -40.54
CA ILE A 339 32.39 -46.85 -40.65
C ILE A 339 30.94 -47.10 -40.22
N ILE A 340 30.32 -48.18 -40.69
CA ILE A 340 28.92 -48.51 -40.36
C ILE A 340 28.77 -48.91 -38.89
N GLY A 341 29.64 -49.79 -38.39
CA GLY A 341 29.67 -50.22 -36.99
C GLY A 341 29.93 -49.06 -36.03
N GLY A 342 30.89 -48.19 -36.37
CA GLY A 342 31.20 -46.96 -35.61
C GLY A 342 30.05 -45.95 -35.59
N ALA A 343 29.37 -45.74 -36.72
CA ALA A 343 28.20 -44.86 -36.77
C ALA A 343 27.02 -45.41 -35.95
N ILE A 344 26.72 -46.70 -36.06
CA ILE A 344 25.66 -47.35 -35.29
C ILE A 344 25.98 -47.34 -33.78
N PHE A 345 27.23 -47.62 -33.42
CA PHE A 345 27.70 -47.55 -32.04
C PHE A 345 27.59 -46.13 -31.47
N GLY A 346 28.03 -45.11 -32.22
CA GLY A 346 27.96 -43.70 -31.83
C GLY A 346 26.52 -43.22 -31.62
N VAL A 347 25.59 -43.60 -32.50
CA VAL A 347 24.16 -43.29 -32.35
C VAL A 347 23.57 -44.00 -31.12
N GLY A 348 23.88 -45.28 -30.91
CA GLY A 348 23.45 -46.02 -29.72
C GLY A 348 23.97 -45.41 -28.42
N LEU A 349 25.23 -44.97 -28.40
CA LEU A 349 25.86 -44.31 -27.26
C LEU A 349 25.21 -42.96 -26.94
N LEU A 350 25.03 -42.09 -27.93
CA LEU A 350 24.40 -40.78 -27.75
C LEU A 350 22.97 -40.91 -27.21
N LEU A 351 22.16 -41.80 -27.79
CA LEU A 351 20.79 -42.04 -27.34
C LEU A 351 20.73 -42.59 -25.91
N THR A 352 21.71 -43.40 -25.52
CA THR A 352 21.82 -43.94 -24.16
C THR A 352 22.21 -42.86 -23.15
N VAL A 353 23.16 -41.99 -23.49
CA VAL A 353 23.60 -40.86 -22.64
C VAL A 353 22.47 -39.85 -22.45
N PHE A 354 21.81 -39.42 -23.52
CA PHE A 354 20.63 -38.55 -23.41
C PHE A 354 19.51 -39.22 -22.60
N GLY A 355 19.35 -40.54 -22.75
CA GLY A 355 18.41 -41.33 -21.96
C GLY A 355 18.69 -41.32 -20.45
N LEU A 356 19.96 -41.45 -20.07
CA LEU A 356 20.41 -41.39 -18.67
C LEU A 356 20.21 -40.00 -18.08
N VAL A 357 20.62 -38.94 -18.80
CA VAL A 357 20.46 -37.54 -18.36
C VAL A 357 19.00 -37.21 -18.12
N ALA A 358 18.11 -37.58 -19.04
CA ALA A 358 16.68 -37.38 -18.88
C ALA A 358 16.09 -38.15 -17.68
N SER A 359 16.60 -39.36 -17.40
CA SER A 359 16.21 -40.16 -16.22
C SER A 359 16.64 -39.51 -14.89
N VAL A 360 17.84 -38.93 -14.84
CA VAL A 360 18.35 -38.20 -13.67
C VAL A 360 17.54 -36.93 -13.43
N ILE A 361 17.23 -36.18 -14.50
CA ILE A 361 16.37 -34.99 -14.45
C ILE A 361 14.97 -35.37 -13.94
N LYS A 362 14.37 -36.44 -14.48
CA LYS A 362 13.07 -36.96 -14.03
C LYS A 362 13.05 -37.22 -12.53
N THR A 363 14.04 -37.95 -12.04
CA THR A 363 14.14 -38.35 -10.62
C THR A 363 14.40 -37.15 -9.71
N SER A 364 15.22 -36.20 -10.16
CA SER A 364 15.54 -34.98 -9.42
C SER A 364 14.36 -34.01 -9.32
N VAL A 365 13.64 -33.79 -10.43
CA VAL A 365 12.46 -32.91 -10.47
C VAL A 365 11.33 -33.47 -9.61
N LEU A 366 10.98 -34.76 -9.79
CA LEU A 366 9.96 -35.43 -8.96
C LEU A 366 10.37 -35.44 -7.47
N GLY A 367 11.65 -35.66 -7.18
CA GLY A 367 12.17 -35.66 -5.82
C GLY A 367 12.20 -34.27 -5.16
N ARG A 368 12.45 -33.20 -5.92
CA ARG A 368 12.37 -31.81 -5.42
C ARG A 368 10.94 -31.40 -5.15
N ILE A 369 10.02 -31.71 -6.06
CA ILE A 369 8.58 -31.50 -5.88
C ILE A 369 8.12 -32.21 -4.59
N LYS A 370 8.42 -33.51 -4.44
CA LYS A 370 8.05 -34.28 -3.24
C LYS A 370 8.62 -33.69 -1.95
N ARG A 371 9.86 -33.18 -1.96
CA ARG A 371 10.49 -32.53 -0.80
C ARG A 371 9.87 -31.18 -0.45
N LEU A 372 9.58 -30.33 -1.44
CA LEU A 372 8.91 -29.04 -1.24
C LEU A 372 7.50 -29.24 -0.65
N PHE A 373 6.77 -30.26 -1.11
CA PHE A 373 5.47 -30.61 -0.55
C PHE A 373 5.57 -31.16 0.89
N LYS A 374 6.52 -32.05 1.18
CA LYS A 374 6.70 -32.58 2.53
C LYS A 374 7.14 -31.51 3.55
N LYS A 375 7.84 -30.46 3.10
CA LYS A 375 8.30 -29.37 3.96
C LYS A 375 7.20 -28.36 4.29
N ASN A 376 6.28 -28.12 3.36
CA ASN A 376 5.33 -27.01 3.45
C ASN A 376 3.88 -27.44 3.75
N VAL A 377 3.61 -28.75 3.88
CA VAL A 377 2.27 -29.29 4.17
C VAL A 377 2.30 -30.06 5.50
N PRO A 378 1.38 -29.78 6.45
CA PRO A 378 1.29 -30.49 7.72
C PRO A 378 1.15 -32.01 7.56
N GLU A 379 1.82 -32.79 8.41
CA GLU A 379 1.85 -34.27 8.37
C GLU A 379 0.48 -34.97 8.28
N PRO A 380 -0.58 -34.52 8.97
CA PRO A 380 -1.91 -35.14 8.89
C PRO A 380 -2.57 -35.07 7.51
N LEU A 381 -2.12 -34.16 6.63
CA LEU A 381 -2.63 -34.02 5.28
C LEU A 381 -1.83 -34.86 4.26
N LEU A 382 -0.65 -35.39 4.63
CA LEU A 382 0.25 -36.05 3.68
C LEU A 382 -0.27 -37.41 3.19
N ASP A 383 -0.97 -38.17 4.03
CA ASP A 383 -1.50 -39.50 3.67
C ASP A 383 -2.69 -39.42 2.70
N ASP A 384 -3.56 -38.42 2.85
CA ASP A 384 -4.65 -38.13 1.91
C ASP A 384 -4.13 -37.52 0.59
N ILE A 385 -2.94 -36.91 0.60
CA ILE A 385 -2.37 -36.19 -0.54
C ILE A 385 -1.69 -37.10 -1.57
N LEU A 386 -1.27 -38.32 -1.23
CA LEU A 386 -0.78 -39.29 -2.23
C LEU A 386 -1.85 -39.64 -3.28
N THR A 387 -3.12 -39.43 -2.95
CA THR A 387 -4.28 -39.51 -3.85
C THR A 387 -4.32 -38.38 -4.89
N PHE A 388 -3.70 -37.22 -4.63
CA PHE A 388 -3.65 -36.06 -5.56
C PHE A 388 -2.85 -36.35 -6.82
N GLN A 389 -1.94 -37.33 -6.78
CA GLN A 389 -1.21 -37.76 -7.98
C GLN A 389 -2.11 -38.38 -9.06
N LYS A 390 -3.36 -38.72 -8.70
CA LYS A 390 -4.39 -39.25 -9.62
C LYS A 390 -5.36 -38.18 -10.13
N LEU A 391 -5.31 -36.96 -9.60
CA LEU A 391 -6.21 -35.87 -9.99
C LEU A 391 -5.76 -35.24 -11.32
N ASP A 392 -6.74 -34.79 -12.10
CA ASP A 392 -6.45 -34.06 -13.34
C ASP A 392 -5.76 -32.72 -13.03
N ILE A 393 -4.79 -32.32 -13.87
CA ILE A 393 -4.06 -31.06 -13.71
C ILE A 393 -5.02 -29.87 -13.70
N SER A 394 -6.06 -29.89 -14.53
CA SER A 394 -7.04 -28.80 -14.56
C SER A 394 -7.83 -28.70 -13.26
N LEU A 395 -8.10 -29.83 -12.58
CA LEU A 395 -8.71 -29.85 -11.25
C LEU A 395 -7.74 -29.32 -10.19
N VAL A 396 -6.46 -29.73 -10.23
CA VAL A 396 -5.45 -29.22 -9.29
C VAL A 396 -5.19 -27.72 -9.51
N GLN A 397 -5.12 -27.28 -10.77
CA GLN A 397 -4.97 -25.88 -11.12
C GLN A 397 -6.15 -25.07 -10.61
N ARG A 398 -7.39 -25.50 -10.86
CA ARG A 398 -8.58 -24.86 -10.32
C ARG A 398 -8.54 -24.77 -8.80
N MET A 399 -8.24 -25.86 -8.10
CA MET A 399 -8.14 -25.86 -6.64
C MET A 399 -7.06 -24.89 -6.11
N LEU A 400 -5.92 -24.79 -6.79
CA LEU A 400 -4.85 -23.84 -6.43
C LEU A 400 -5.25 -22.40 -6.75
N THR A 401 -5.85 -22.14 -7.91
CA THR A 401 -6.36 -20.82 -8.29
C THR A 401 -7.42 -20.35 -7.31
N ASP A 402 -8.40 -21.21 -6.98
CA ASP A 402 -9.46 -20.87 -6.02
C ASP A 402 -8.88 -20.57 -4.64
N ARG A 403 -7.89 -21.35 -4.16
CA ARG A 403 -7.19 -21.09 -2.89
C ARG A 403 -6.38 -19.79 -2.91
N LEU A 404 -5.62 -19.54 -3.98
CA LEU A 404 -4.80 -18.33 -4.11
C LEU A 404 -5.67 -17.08 -4.21
N THR A 405 -6.71 -17.12 -5.06
CA THR A 405 -7.62 -15.98 -5.25
C THR A 405 -8.47 -15.72 -4.01
N SER A 406 -8.97 -16.75 -3.34
CA SER A 406 -9.72 -16.58 -2.07
C SER A 406 -8.83 -16.06 -0.94
N ALA A 407 -7.58 -16.54 -0.82
CA ALA A 407 -6.62 -16.00 0.15
C ALA A 407 -6.30 -14.53 -0.14
N MET A 408 -6.13 -14.15 -1.41
CA MET A 408 -5.95 -12.76 -1.81
C MET A 408 -7.16 -11.90 -1.49
N THR A 409 -8.39 -12.37 -1.74
CA THR A 409 -9.62 -11.65 -1.33
C THR A 409 -9.72 -11.54 0.19
N MET A 410 -9.36 -12.58 0.93
CA MET A 410 -9.35 -12.55 2.40
C MET A 410 -8.39 -11.47 2.92
N ILE A 411 -7.17 -11.40 2.39
CA ILE A 411 -6.16 -10.43 2.81
C ILE A 411 -6.55 -9.01 2.38
N ASN A 412 -6.78 -8.78 1.09
CA ASN A 412 -6.92 -7.43 0.52
C ASN A 412 -8.31 -6.81 0.73
N ASP A 413 -9.35 -7.63 0.90
CA ASP A 413 -10.70 -7.13 1.10
C ASP A 413 -11.21 -7.41 2.50
N VAL A 414 -11.29 -8.68 2.91
CA VAL A 414 -11.98 -9.05 4.15
C VAL A 414 -11.26 -8.48 5.36
N PHE A 415 -9.98 -8.79 5.56
CA PHE A 415 -9.22 -8.34 6.73
C PHE A 415 -9.06 -6.82 6.78
N LEU A 416 -8.67 -6.17 5.67
CA LEU A 416 -8.53 -4.71 5.66
C LEU A 416 -9.85 -3.97 5.94
N LYS A 417 -10.99 -4.50 5.45
CA LYS A 417 -12.31 -3.91 5.78
C LYS A 417 -12.72 -4.16 7.23
N GLN A 418 -12.38 -5.31 7.81
CA GLN A 418 -12.64 -5.56 9.23
C GLN A 418 -11.80 -4.64 10.13
N MET A 419 -10.51 -4.48 9.84
CA MET A 419 -9.64 -3.54 10.57
C MET A 419 -10.18 -2.12 10.55
N ARG A 420 -10.65 -1.67 9.38
CA ARG A 420 -11.31 -0.37 9.24
C ARG A 420 -12.58 -0.23 10.10
N ARG A 421 -13.42 -1.27 10.17
CA ARG A 421 -14.61 -1.27 11.02
C ARG A 421 -14.23 -1.16 12.50
N LEU A 422 -13.23 -1.93 12.95
CA LEU A 422 -12.72 -1.86 14.32
C LEU A 422 -12.19 -0.47 14.67
N ASN A 423 -11.50 0.19 13.75
CA ASN A 423 -11.03 1.57 13.96
C ASN A 423 -12.17 2.58 14.04
N TYR A 424 -13.21 2.43 13.22
CA TYR A 424 -14.43 3.23 13.37
C TYR A 424 -15.16 2.94 14.69
N ASP A 425 -15.28 1.68 15.08
CA ASP A 425 -15.90 1.29 16.35
C ASP A 425 -15.14 1.91 17.53
N LEU A 426 -13.80 1.88 17.51
CA LEU A 426 -12.95 2.55 18.51
C LEU A 426 -13.22 4.07 18.59
N PHE A 427 -13.52 4.70 17.46
CA PHE A 427 -13.74 6.14 17.36
C PHE A 427 -15.17 6.57 17.75
N TYR A 428 -16.17 5.83 17.30
CA TYR A 428 -17.58 6.17 17.48
C TYR A 428 -18.18 5.61 18.78
N SER A 429 -17.63 4.53 19.35
CA SER A 429 -18.09 3.99 20.64
C SER A 429 -17.71 4.88 21.84
N LYS A 430 -16.72 5.77 21.69
CA LYS A 430 -16.30 6.69 22.76
C LYS A 430 -17.25 7.88 22.87
N SER A 431 -17.99 7.94 23.97
CA SER A 431 -18.92 9.05 24.27
C SER A 431 -18.20 10.40 24.44
N SER A 432 -16.96 10.40 24.92
CA SER A 432 -16.13 11.60 25.08
C SER A 432 -15.83 12.33 23.78
N LEU A 433 -16.10 11.71 22.62
CA LEU A 433 -15.90 12.28 21.29
C LEU A 433 -17.21 12.69 20.59
N ASN A 434 -18.38 12.53 21.23
CA ASN A 434 -19.68 12.75 20.58
C ASN A 434 -19.80 14.11 19.87
N ASN A 435 -19.22 15.17 20.46
CA ASN A 435 -19.24 16.52 19.91
C ASN A 435 -17.90 16.94 19.30
N ARG A 436 -16.95 16.02 19.13
CA ARG A 436 -15.55 16.30 18.75
C ARG A 436 -15.11 15.51 17.52
N ARG A 437 -16.05 15.05 16.69
CA ARG A 437 -15.73 14.16 15.56
C ARG A 437 -16.55 14.41 14.31
N ILE A 438 -15.87 14.29 13.16
CA ILE A 438 -16.46 14.27 11.82
C ILE A 438 -15.75 13.18 11.00
N THR A 439 -16.49 12.54 10.09
CA THR A 439 -15.90 11.66 9.07
C THR A 439 -16.33 12.12 7.68
N THR A 440 -15.38 12.52 6.84
CA THR A 440 -15.60 12.80 5.41
C THR A 440 -15.22 11.57 4.60
N THR A 441 -16.15 11.01 3.83
CA THR A 441 -15.85 9.87 2.95
C THR A 441 -16.00 10.23 1.48
N VAL A 442 -15.10 9.70 0.63
CA VAL A 442 -15.10 9.99 -0.82
C VAL A 442 -16.40 9.59 -1.54
N TYR A 443 -17.20 8.72 -0.93
CA TYR A 443 -18.45 8.21 -1.49
C TYR A 443 -19.69 8.83 -0.85
N LYS A 444 -19.56 9.74 0.14
CA LYS A 444 -20.69 10.28 0.91
C LYS A 444 -21.79 10.87 0.04
N LEU A 445 -21.40 11.58 -1.01
CA LEU A 445 -22.29 12.40 -1.84
C LEU A 445 -22.40 11.87 -3.28
N ASN A 446 -22.08 10.60 -3.53
CA ASN A 446 -22.04 10.03 -4.89
C ASN A 446 -23.41 9.59 -5.45
N GLY A 447 -24.49 9.79 -4.69
CA GLY A 447 -25.85 9.49 -5.12
C GLY A 447 -26.20 7.99 -5.18
N GLN A 448 -25.28 7.07 -4.85
CA GLN A 448 -25.53 5.63 -4.92
C GLN A 448 -26.06 5.07 -3.60
N GLU A 449 -27.20 4.38 -3.66
CA GLU A 449 -27.66 3.53 -2.57
C GLU A 449 -26.94 2.19 -2.58
N THR A 450 -26.69 1.62 -1.40
CA THR A 450 -26.09 0.30 -1.29
C THR A 450 -26.74 -0.56 -0.22
N PRO A 451 -26.48 -1.89 -0.23
CA PRO A 451 -26.95 -2.77 0.83
C PRO A 451 -26.43 -2.40 2.23
N TYR A 452 -25.35 -1.62 2.30
CA TYR A 452 -24.64 -1.28 3.54
C TYR A 452 -24.98 0.12 4.06
N SER A 453 -25.43 1.03 3.19
CA SER A 453 -25.88 2.36 3.59
C SER A 453 -27.01 2.86 2.70
N LYS A 454 -28.08 3.32 3.32
CA LYS A 454 -29.02 4.23 2.67
C LYS A 454 -28.33 5.59 2.57
N ASN A 455 -28.42 6.26 1.42
CA ASN A 455 -27.87 7.59 1.19
C ASN A 455 -28.63 8.64 2.01
N THR A 456 -28.46 8.56 3.32
CA THR A 456 -29.14 9.38 4.32
C THR A 456 -28.33 10.66 4.48
N THR A 457 -28.96 11.75 4.10
CA THR A 457 -28.44 13.10 4.24
C THR A 457 -29.30 13.84 5.26
N ASN A 458 -28.71 14.76 6.00
CA ASN A 458 -29.45 15.61 6.93
C ASN A 458 -30.51 16.41 6.16
N SER A 459 -31.77 16.26 6.54
CA SER A 459 -32.92 16.88 5.84
C SER A 459 -32.91 18.41 5.89
N LYS A 460 -32.14 19.02 6.81
CA LYS A 460 -31.97 20.47 6.91
C LYS A 460 -30.96 21.02 5.90
N ILE A 461 -30.18 20.17 5.25
CA ILE A 461 -29.22 20.53 4.21
C ILE A 461 -29.83 20.21 2.84
N PRO A 462 -29.85 21.15 1.88
CA PRO A 462 -30.31 20.87 0.53
C PRO A 462 -29.55 19.70 -0.10
N LYS A 463 -30.27 18.79 -0.77
CA LYS A 463 -29.66 17.63 -1.44
C LYS A 463 -28.62 18.07 -2.49
N ALA A 464 -27.61 17.23 -2.67
CA ALA A 464 -26.62 17.38 -3.73
C ALA A 464 -27.29 17.41 -5.12
N SER A 465 -26.78 18.27 -5.99
CA SER A 465 -27.16 18.36 -7.39
C SER A 465 -26.63 17.15 -8.15
N LYS A 466 -27.28 16.81 -9.28
CA LYS A 466 -26.82 15.70 -10.14
C LYS A 466 -25.41 15.91 -10.67
N SER A 467 -25.01 17.17 -10.88
CA SER A 467 -23.65 17.53 -11.29
C SER A 467 -22.64 17.20 -10.19
N LEU A 468 -22.93 17.60 -8.94
CA LEU A 468 -22.09 17.29 -7.77
C LEU A 468 -22.01 15.78 -7.53
N GLU A 469 -23.15 15.07 -7.58
CA GLU A 469 -23.18 13.60 -7.45
C GLU A 469 -22.31 12.91 -8.50
N SER A 470 -22.31 13.39 -9.75
CA SER A 470 -21.49 12.85 -10.85
C SER A 470 -19.98 13.03 -10.61
N VAL A 471 -19.57 14.21 -10.12
CA VAL A 471 -18.19 14.49 -9.73
C VAL A 471 -17.77 13.58 -8.56
N CYS A 472 -18.61 13.46 -7.54
CA CYS A 472 -18.35 12.58 -6.40
C CYS A 472 -18.29 11.10 -6.80
N LEU A 473 -19.13 10.67 -7.74
CA LEU A 473 -19.11 9.31 -8.26
C LEU A 473 -17.79 9.02 -8.96
N THR A 474 -17.35 9.90 -9.86
CA THR A 474 -16.08 9.80 -10.57
C THR A 474 -14.89 9.71 -9.59
N ALA A 475 -14.89 10.56 -8.57
CA ALA A 475 -13.91 10.54 -7.49
C ALA A 475 -13.92 9.21 -6.73
N SER A 476 -15.09 8.74 -6.29
CA SER A 476 -15.25 7.51 -5.50
C SER A 476 -14.84 6.23 -6.24
N GLU A 477 -14.99 6.22 -7.56
CA GLU A 477 -14.58 5.11 -8.44
C GLU A 477 -13.11 5.16 -8.87
N THR A 478 -12.34 6.16 -8.40
CA THR A 478 -10.92 6.25 -8.73
C THR A 478 -10.15 5.06 -8.14
N PRO A 479 -9.37 4.33 -8.95
CA PRO A 479 -8.48 3.27 -8.49
C PRO A 479 -7.46 3.78 -7.47
N THR A 480 -6.88 2.84 -6.73
CA THR A 480 -5.76 3.12 -5.83
C THR A 480 -4.47 2.91 -6.59
N THR A 481 -3.96 3.98 -7.20
CA THR A 481 -2.70 4.02 -7.97
C THR A 481 -1.83 5.19 -7.49
N LEU A 482 -0.57 5.20 -7.92
CA LEU A 482 0.38 6.31 -7.72
C LEU A 482 0.80 6.92 -9.08
N TRP A 483 -0.10 6.88 -10.05
CA TRP A 483 0.06 7.43 -11.39
C TRP A 483 -1.33 7.60 -12.03
N TRP A 484 -1.39 8.38 -13.10
CA TRP A 484 -2.59 8.61 -13.90
C TRP A 484 -2.54 7.81 -15.19
N ASP A 485 -3.51 6.92 -15.40
CA ASP A 485 -3.69 6.26 -16.68
C ASP A 485 -4.52 7.11 -17.67
N LYS A 486 -4.63 6.66 -18.92
CA LYS A 486 -5.40 7.38 -19.96
C LYS A 486 -6.87 7.58 -19.58
N THR A 487 -7.46 6.63 -18.85
CA THR A 487 -8.84 6.71 -18.35
C THR A 487 -8.94 7.76 -17.24
N ASP A 488 -7.95 7.84 -16.36
CA ASP A 488 -7.90 8.82 -15.27
C ASP A 488 -7.86 10.24 -15.81
N ILE A 489 -7.00 10.48 -16.80
CA ILE A 489 -6.85 11.78 -17.46
C ILE A 489 -8.15 12.15 -18.19
N ALA A 490 -8.70 11.24 -18.98
CA ALA A 490 -9.94 11.49 -19.72
C ALA A 490 -11.15 11.79 -18.82
N LYS A 491 -11.19 11.20 -17.61
CA LYS A 491 -12.23 11.44 -16.61
C LYS A 491 -11.94 12.62 -15.68
N ASN A 492 -10.81 13.31 -15.85
CA ASN A 492 -10.38 14.38 -14.95
C ASN A 492 -10.38 13.97 -13.47
N ARG A 493 -9.85 12.76 -13.17
CA ARG A 493 -9.93 12.18 -11.83
C ARG A 493 -9.21 13.00 -10.75
N MET A 494 -8.10 13.65 -11.09
CA MET A 494 -7.37 14.52 -10.16
C MET A 494 -8.26 15.68 -9.66
N GLU A 495 -8.79 16.51 -10.55
CA GLU A 495 -9.60 17.66 -10.14
C GLU A 495 -10.93 17.23 -9.50
N THR A 496 -11.56 16.16 -9.99
CA THR A 496 -12.79 15.64 -9.38
C THR A 496 -12.57 15.11 -7.97
N LEU A 497 -11.40 14.53 -7.65
CA LEU A 497 -11.02 14.14 -6.29
C LEU A 497 -10.86 15.36 -5.37
N ILE A 498 -10.17 16.40 -5.84
CA ILE A 498 -9.99 17.65 -5.07
C ILE A 498 -11.36 18.30 -4.80
N ALA A 499 -12.17 18.48 -5.83
CA ALA A 499 -13.52 19.01 -5.70
C ALA A 499 -14.36 18.18 -4.71
N CYS A 500 -14.27 16.84 -4.81
CA CYS A 500 -14.96 15.92 -3.91
C CYS A 500 -14.55 16.10 -2.45
N GLY A 501 -13.27 16.29 -2.16
CA GLY A 501 -12.80 16.64 -0.83
C GLY A 501 -13.40 17.96 -0.33
N GLN A 502 -13.42 18.99 -1.18
CA GLN A 502 -13.91 20.33 -0.84
C GLN A 502 -15.39 20.33 -0.47
N PHE A 503 -16.26 19.84 -1.35
CA PHE A 503 -17.70 19.87 -1.08
C PHE A 503 -18.13 18.86 -0.02
N THR A 504 -17.39 17.77 0.18
CA THR A 504 -17.68 16.82 1.27
C THR A 504 -17.32 17.42 2.62
N ALA A 505 -16.18 18.12 2.73
CA ALA A 505 -15.84 18.87 3.93
C ALA A 505 -16.89 19.95 4.24
N CYS A 506 -17.35 20.69 3.23
CA CYS A 506 -18.43 21.67 3.36
C CYS A 506 -19.70 21.03 3.96
N TYR A 507 -20.15 19.92 3.38
CA TYR A 507 -21.34 19.21 3.82
C TYR A 507 -21.21 18.71 5.26
N GLU A 508 -20.11 18.03 5.59
CA GLU A 508 -19.91 17.42 6.91
C GLU A 508 -19.73 18.47 8.01
N LEU A 509 -19.11 19.62 7.72
CA LEU A 509 -19.04 20.73 8.67
C LEU A 509 -20.43 21.35 8.93
N MET A 510 -21.27 21.47 7.89
CA MET A 510 -22.66 21.90 8.06
C MET A 510 -23.46 20.93 8.92
N ASP A 511 -23.32 19.63 8.64
CA ASP A 511 -24.00 18.57 9.39
C ASP A 511 -23.58 18.59 10.86
N TYR A 512 -22.28 18.65 11.11
CA TYR A 512 -21.71 18.76 12.45
C TYR A 512 -22.23 19.97 13.24
N ILE A 513 -22.26 21.17 12.63
CA ILE A 513 -22.80 22.37 13.28
C ILE A 513 -24.29 22.19 13.62
N LEU A 514 -25.06 21.53 12.75
CA LEU A 514 -26.47 21.27 13.02
C LEU A 514 -26.67 20.27 14.16
N GLU A 515 -25.81 19.26 14.28
CA GLU A 515 -25.81 18.32 15.41
C GLU A 515 -25.40 19.00 16.72
N LEU A 516 -24.37 19.85 16.71
CA LEU A 516 -23.98 20.65 17.88
C LEU A 516 -25.14 21.50 18.43
N LYS A 517 -26.00 22.01 17.54
CA LYS A 517 -27.18 22.82 17.91
C LYS A 517 -28.37 22.00 18.40
N LYS A 518 -28.42 20.69 18.13
CA LYS A 518 -29.52 19.81 18.57
C LYS A 518 -29.32 19.30 19.99
N GLY A 519 -28.09 19.22 20.48
CA GLY A 519 -27.78 18.65 21.80
C GLY A 519 -28.50 19.39 22.92
N GLU A 520 -29.33 18.67 23.69
CA GLU A 520 -30.17 19.20 24.79
C GLU A 520 -29.38 19.81 25.97
N ASN A 521 -28.05 19.68 25.97
CA ASN A 521 -27.13 20.30 26.91
C ASN A 521 -26.07 21.09 26.12
N SER A 522 -26.37 22.29 25.62
CA SER A 522 -25.38 23.06 24.86
C SER A 522 -24.21 23.47 25.77
N ILE A 523 -23.15 22.65 25.76
CA ILE A 523 -21.83 22.93 26.36
C ILE A 523 -21.21 24.21 25.72
N ILE A 524 -21.79 24.67 24.61
CA ILE A 524 -21.45 25.88 23.88
C ILE A 524 -22.43 26.99 24.30
N GLU A 525 -21.91 28.06 24.91
CA GLU A 525 -22.70 29.23 25.35
C GLU A 525 -22.92 30.25 24.22
N ASP A 526 -21.95 30.37 23.29
CA ASP A 526 -21.97 31.36 22.22
C ASP A 526 -21.81 30.69 20.84
N PHE A 527 -22.84 30.83 20.01
CA PHE A 527 -22.85 30.33 18.64
C PHE A 527 -22.52 31.40 17.60
N THR A 528 -22.14 32.63 17.98
CA THR A 528 -21.96 33.76 17.06
C THR A 528 -20.99 33.44 15.91
N GLU A 529 -19.78 32.97 16.22
CA GLU A 529 -18.80 32.60 15.18
C GLU A 529 -19.18 31.31 14.45
N ILE A 530 -19.83 30.37 15.13
CA ILE A 530 -20.35 29.13 14.52
C ILE A 530 -21.44 29.45 13.50
N ASP A 531 -22.30 30.43 13.78
CA ASP A 531 -23.37 30.89 12.89
C ASP A 531 -22.83 31.65 11.68
N LYS A 532 -21.77 32.43 11.86
CA LYS A 532 -21.04 33.06 10.75
C LYS A 532 -20.43 31.98 9.84
N LEU A 533 -19.71 31.02 10.41
CA LEU A 533 -19.16 29.88 9.67
C LEU A 533 -20.26 29.13 8.91
N TYR A 534 -21.36 28.78 9.58
CA TYR A 534 -22.48 28.07 8.96
C TYR A 534 -23.13 28.85 7.80
N LYS A 535 -23.23 30.19 7.90
CA LYS A 535 -23.69 31.02 6.78
C LYS A 535 -22.75 30.95 5.58
N THR A 536 -21.44 30.98 5.79
CA THR A 536 -20.43 30.79 4.74
C THR A 536 -20.55 29.41 4.11
N LEU A 537 -20.61 28.35 4.92
CA LEU A 537 -20.76 26.98 4.43
C LEU A 537 -22.03 26.82 3.58
N LYS A 538 -23.16 27.40 3.97
CA LYS A 538 -24.40 27.36 3.16
C LYS A 538 -24.26 28.08 1.82
N LYS A 539 -23.53 29.20 1.77
CA LYS A 539 -23.25 29.92 0.53
C LYS A 539 -22.37 29.07 -0.38
N ASP A 540 -21.30 28.49 0.15
CA ASP A 540 -20.38 27.64 -0.60
C ASP A 540 -21.06 26.36 -1.07
N TRP A 541 -21.91 25.73 -0.24
CA TRP A 541 -22.71 24.57 -0.63
C TRP A 541 -23.57 24.88 -1.86
N LYS A 542 -24.19 26.06 -1.91
CA LYS A 542 -24.92 26.50 -3.11
C LYS A 542 -23.99 26.62 -4.32
N ALA A 543 -22.83 27.26 -4.15
CA ALA A 543 -21.84 27.39 -5.22
C ALA A 543 -21.33 26.04 -5.75
N PHE A 544 -21.07 25.07 -4.86
CA PHE A 544 -20.69 23.70 -5.25
C PHE A 544 -21.81 22.98 -6.00
N ASN A 545 -23.07 23.18 -5.61
CA ASN A 545 -24.20 22.58 -6.32
C ASN A 545 -24.35 23.15 -7.74
N ASP A 546 -24.05 24.44 -7.92
CA ASP A 546 -24.13 25.15 -9.21
C ASP A 546 -22.92 24.81 -10.10
N LYS A 547 -21.69 24.87 -9.57
CA LYS A 547 -20.43 24.58 -10.26
C LYS A 547 -19.49 23.79 -9.33
N PRO A 548 -19.52 22.44 -9.33
CA PRO A 548 -18.78 21.63 -8.35
C PRO A 548 -17.26 21.84 -8.30
N LEU A 549 -16.64 22.26 -9.41
CA LEU A 549 -15.20 22.50 -9.51
C LEU A 549 -14.78 23.96 -9.24
N TRP A 550 -15.70 24.85 -8.84
CA TRP A 550 -15.42 26.30 -8.77
C TRP A 550 -14.15 26.64 -7.97
N LEU A 551 -13.97 26.03 -6.79
CA LEU A 551 -12.84 26.33 -5.91
C LEU A 551 -11.53 25.73 -6.44
N VAL A 552 -11.59 24.56 -7.10
CA VAL A 552 -10.42 24.00 -7.81
C VAL A 552 -9.95 24.96 -8.90
N ASP A 553 -10.89 25.50 -9.68
CA ASP A 553 -10.58 26.46 -10.75
C ASP A 553 -10.00 27.77 -10.24
N GLU A 554 -10.41 28.24 -9.06
CA GLU A 554 -9.86 29.45 -8.43
C GLU A 554 -8.46 29.25 -7.85
N LEU A 555 -8.14 28.04 -7.40
CA LEU A 555 -6.88 27.73 -6.73
C LEU A 555 -5.74 27.34 -7.68
N LYS A 556 -6.05 26.86 -8.90
CA LYS A 556 -5.03 26.45 -9.87
C LYS A 556 -4.28 27.63 -10.50
#